data_AF-A0A2V7VCP1-F1
#
_entry.id   AF-A0A2V7VCP1-F1
#
_cell.length_a   1.000
_cell.length_b   1.000
_cell.length_c   1.000
_cell.angle_alpha   90.00
_cell.angle_beta   90.00
_cell.angle_gamma   90.00
#
_symmetry.space_group_name_H-M   'P 1'
#
loop_
_entity.id
_entity.type
_entity.pdbx_description
1 polymer ?
#
loop_
_entity_poly.entity_id
_entity_poly.type
_entity_poly.pdbx_seq_one_letter_code
_entity_poly.pdbx_strand_id
1 'polypeptide(L)'
;MIEATRVETPRAASARFVPTRGPALALPLDREAVAAAFRRPLQAIVAGPFRGESLPMPLAGSSLTTLALPLAFSGFDAGTFEWARGVFAGFGFAPVLGASASARGIDGPIPDLAAGSAIGVSLIEGDLDLSVSGTVTLVENERVYAFGHPFYNLGPTQFPMKKAYVYSVFPSLQQSWKIATALEAVGTVDQDRTTAIAGRIGKTPRMIPVEVKLNTSRGTERRFSFRLVEDELFSPLLTYVSLLSVLQGNERAFGTSTIRLDGRVALSGGREIRVQDLFTLGQPSAQAAALVAAPLAFVMTNEFQKVTVERLDLNVTSYETTQSASVQRAWVERGGPVRAGSTVSVKVALRTFRGDTVTEVIPLTVPQSAPAGNYSLLVADAGALTALEQREMRQPFIPKDLDQLIRAINGLRKSNHLYARLLRPVEGAIVSGEYLPSLPASVLAVLGASEQGTSVVPLRTAAVWDFELPTDYAVSGSRLIQIAIER
;
A
#
# COMPACT_ATOMS: atom_id res chain seq x y z
N MET A 1 -37.82 -16.44 11.29
CA MET A 1 -36.35 -16.47 11.48
C MET A 1 -35.65 -15.15 11.08
N ILE A 2 -36.37 -14.01 10.98
CA ILE A 2 -35.87 -12.71 10.47
C ILE A 2 -35.81 -11.62 11.59
N GLU A 3 -36.08 -11.98 12.86
CA GLU A 3 -36.11 -11.00 13.96
C GLU A 3 -34.72 -10.60 14.51
N ALA A 4 -33.64 -11.29 14.12
CA ALA A 4 -32.32 -11.10 14.70
C ALA A 4 -31.54 -9.85 14.19
N THR A 5 -32.08 -9.08 13.24
CA THR A 5 -31.42 -7.89 12.66
C THR A 5 -31.95 -6.55 13.17
N ARG A 6 -32.86 -6.53 14.15
CA ARG A 6 -33.28 -5.28 14.83
C ARG A 6 -32.19 -4.82 15.80
N VAL A 7 -31.21 -4.08 15.30
CA VAL A 7 -30.26 -3.35 16.15
C VAL A 7 -30.62 -1.86 16.08
N GLU A 8 -31.18 -1.34 17.17
CA GLU A 8 -31.65 0.05 17.30
C GLU A 8 -30.52 1.08 17.42
N THR A 9 -29.27 0.62 17.53
CA THR A 9 -28.08 1.49 17.64
C THR A 9 -26.97 1.00 16.72
N PRO A 10 -26.30 1.88 15.94
CA PRO A 10 -25.12 1.48 15.19
C PRO A 10 -24.02 1.09 16.19
N ARG A 11 -23.82 -0.22 16.41
CA ARG A 11 -22.61 -0.70 17.06
C ARG A 11 -21.43 -0.30 16.18
N ALA A 12 -20.38 0.20 16.83
CA ALA A 12 -19.18 0.75 16.19
C ALA A 12 -18.69 -0.12 15.02
N ALA A 13 -18.20 0.57 13.99
CA ALA A 13 -17.70 0.02 12.74
C ALA A 13 -16.73 -1.15 12.94
N SER A 14 -16.83 -2.13 12.02
CA SER A 14 -15.98 -3.32 11.81
C SER A 14 -15.71 -4.19 13.04
N ALA A 15 -16.01 -5.49 12.92
CA ALA A 15 -15.16 -6.46 13.59
C ALA A 15 -13.77 -6.24 12.99
N ARG A 16 -12.85 -5.63 13.76
CA ARG A 16 -11.49 -5.34 13.31
C ARG A 16 -10.99 -6.56 12.56
N PHE A 17 -10.59 -6.39 11.30
CA PHE A 17 -9.77 -7.42 10.68
C PHE A 17 -8.51 -7.47 11.55
N VAL A 18 -8.39 -8.50 12.39
CA VAL A 18 -7.16 -8.72 13.16
C VAL A 18 -6.25 -9.40 12.16
N PRO A 19 -5.30 -8.71 11.51
CA PRO A 19 -4.30 -9.41 10.75
C PRO A 19 -3.64 -10.38 11.74
N THR A 20 -3.66 -11.67 11.42
CA THR A 20 -2.73 -12.63 12.03
C THR A 20 -1.37 -11.94 12.04
N ARG A 21 -0.81 -11.66 13.23
CA ARG A 21 0.43 -10.87 13.40
C ARG A 21 1.35 -11.15 12.22
N GLY A 22 1.42 -10.20 11.29
CA GLY A 22 2.32 -10.32 10.16
C GLY A 22 3.72 -10.54 10.70
N PRO A 23 4.62 -11.19 9.95
CA PRO A 23 6.00 -11.30 10.39
C PRO A 23 6.50 -9.91 10.73
N ALA A 24 7.10 -9.78 11.92
CA ALA A 24 7.54 -8.50 12.42
C ALA A 24 8.49 -7.85 11.39
N LEU A 25 8.13 -6.65 10.90
CA LEU A 25 9.02 -5.89 10.03
C LEU A 25 10.25 -5.50 10.82
N ALA A 26 11.44 -5.51 10.24
CA ALA A 26 12.65 -5.07 10.94
C ALA A 26 12.76 -3.53 10.91
N LEU A 27 13.39 -2.95 11.94
CA LEU A 27 13.75 -1.53 11.95
C LEU A 27 15.15 -1.31 11.33
N PRO A 28 15.35 -0.25 10.52
CA PRO A 28 14.32 0.63 9.97
C PRO A 28 13.47 -0.08 8.92
N LEU A 29 12.25 0.43 8.72
CA LEU A 29 11.34 -0.14 7.73
C LEU A 29 11.94 -0.05 6.33
N ASP A 30 11.85 -1.16 5.61
CA ASP A 30 12.17 -1.22 4.20
C ASP A 30 10.89 -1.15 3.35
N ARG A 31 10.98 -0.46 2.22
CA ARG A 31 9.81 -0.21 1.36
C ARG A 31 9.38 -1.44 0.58
N GLU A 32 10.33 -2.24 0.08
CA GLU A 32 9.99 -3.50 -0.59
C GLU A 32 9.35 -4.45 0.40
N ALA A 33 9.83 -4.50 1.64
CA ALA A 33 9.21 -5.25 2.72
C ALA A 33 7.79 -4.77 3.04
N VAL A 34 7.55 -3.45 3.12
CA VAL A 34 6.21 -2.86 3.33
C VAL A 34 5.26 -3.18 2.17
N ALA A 35 5.71 -3.02 0.92
CA ALA A 35 4.91 -3.35 -0.27
C ALA A 35 4.66 -4.87 -0.40
N ALA A 36 5.64 -5.71 -0.05
CA ALA A 36 5.48 -7.16 -0.03
C ALA A 36 4.55 -7.62 1.10
N ALA A 37 4.59 -6.94 2.25
CA ALA A 37 3.69 -7.19 3.37
C ALA A 37 2.23 -6.88 3.03
N PHE A 38 1.95 -6.02 2.04
CA PHE A 38 0.60 -5.83 1.50
C PHE A 38 0.13 -7.02 0.63
N ARG A 39 1.03 -7.67 -0.13
CA ARG A 39 0.67 -8.79 -1.01
C ARG A 39 0.33 -10.08 -0.24
N ARG A 40 0.93 -10.30 0.92
CA ARG A 40 0.70 -11.49 1.77
C ARG A 40 -0.72 -11.61 2.34
N PRO A 41 -1.33 -10.58 2.97
CA PRO A 41 -2.70 -10.65 3.44
C PRO A 41 -3.66 -10.82 2.27
N LEU A 42 -3.43 -10.18 1.12
CA LEU A 42 -4.24 -10.44 -0.08
C LEU A 42 -4.22 -11.92 -0.47
N GLN A 43 -3.06 -12.59 -0.42
CA GLN A 43 -2.96 -14.03 -0.69
C GLN A 43 -3.64 -14.89 0.38
N ALA A 44 -3.52 -14.52 1.66
CA ALA A 44 -4.15 -15.25 2.77
C ALA A 44 -5.69 -15.10 2.77
N ILE A 45 -6.19 -13.93 2.36
CA ILE A 45 -7.62 -13.65 2.22
C ILE A 45 -8.19 -14.34 0.97
N VAL A 46 -7.45 -14.35 -0.15
CA VAL A 46 -7.78 -15.19 -1.33
C VAL A 46 -7.75 -16.68 -0.98
N ALA A 47 -7.05 -17.08 0.10
CA ALA A 47 -6.92 -18.46 0.56
C ALA A 47 -7.90 -18.89 1.68
N GLY A 48 -8.89 -18.08 2.12
CA GLY A 48 -9.88 -18.51 3.14
C GLY A 48 -11.12 -17.62 3.26
N PRO A 49 -12.19 -18.00 4.01
CA PRO A 49 -12.46 -19.23 4.77
C PRO A 49 -13.59 -20.11 4.17
N PHE A 50 -14.20 -19.73 3.04
CA PHE A 50 -15.35 -20.44 2.45
C PHE A 50 -14.97 -21.68 1.63
N ARG A 51 -14.03 -22.51 2.11
CA ARG A 51 -14.15 -23.94 1.83
C ARG A 51 -15.37 -24.36 2.63
N GLY A 52 -16.52 -24.44 1.96
CA GLY A 52 -17.80 -24.73 2.60
C GLY A 52 -17.62 -25.81 3.65
N GLU A 53 -18.10 -25.54 4.87
CA GLU A 53 -18.27 -26.59 5.85
C GLU A 53 -18.95 -27.75 5.13
N SER A 54 -18.28 -28.90 5.12
CA SER A 54 -18.85 -30.12 4.58
C SER A 54 -20.13 -30.40 5.38
N LEU A 55 -21.28 -30.14 4.77
CA LEU A 55 -22.58 -30.48 5.33
C LEU A 55 -22.58 -31.99 5.66
N PRO A 56 -23.12 -32.41 6.82
CA PRO A 56 -23.23 -33.82 7.14
C PRO A 56 -24.05 -34.54 6.06
N MET A 57 -23.53 -35.67 5.55
CA MET A 57 -24.16 -36.45 4.48
C MET A 57 -25.59 -36.85 4.88
N PRO A 58 -26.59 -36.46 4.07
CA PRO A 58 -26.96 -37.25 2.89
C PRO A 58 -27.20 -36.45 1.58
N LEU A 59 -26.62 -35.24 1.42
CA LEU A 59 -26.77 -34.41 0.21
C LEU A 59 -25.63 -34.52 -0.82
N ALA A 60 -24.88 -35.63 -0.83
CA ALA A 60 -23.67 -35.83 -1.65
C ALA A 60 -23.89 -35.99 -3.17
N GLY A 61 -24.96 -35.40 -3.72
CA GLY A 61 -25.22 -35.33 -5.17
C GLY A 61 -25.17 -33.91 -5.75
N SER A 62 -25.15 -32.88 -4.90
CA SER A 62 -25.10 -31.48 -5.34
C SER A 62 -24.25 -30.67 -4.38
N SER A 63 -23.03 -30.32 -4.79
CA SER A 63 -22.25 -29.32 -4.06
C SER A 63 -22.96 -27.97 -4.21
N LEU A 64 -23.57 -27.47 -3.13
CA LEU A 64 -24.08 -26.11 -3.09
C LEU A 64 -22.88 -25.17 -3.10
N THR A 65 -22.68 -24.44 -4.19
CA THR A 65 -21.69 -23.38 -4.30
C THR A 65 -22.34 -22.04 -4.02
N THR A 66 -21.64 -21.16 -3.31
CA THR A 66 -22.10 -19.79 -3.10
C THR A 66 -22.28 -19.08 -4.43
N LEU A 67 -23.37 -18.33 -4.58
CA LEU A 67 -23.62 -17.55 -5.79
C LEU A 67 -22.56 -16.45 -5.91
N ALA A 68 -21.78 -16.47 -6.99
CA ALA A 68 -20.76 -15.44 -7.21
C ALA A 68 -21.43 -14.11 -7.58
N LEU A 69 -20.95 -13.01 -6.98
CA LEU A 69 -21.48 -11.67 -7.20
C LEU A 69 -20.91 -11.04 -8.47
N PRO A 70 -21.73 -10.73 -9.50
CA PRO A 70 -21.24 -10.04 -10.69
C PRO A 70 -20.65 -8.68 -10.31
N LEU A 71 -19.35 -8.51 -10.54
CA LEU A 71 -18.60 -7.31 -10.23
C LEU A 71 -18.24 -6.62 -11.55
N ALA A 72 -18.95 -5.55 -11.88
CA ALA A 72 -18.80 -4.85 -13.14
C ALA A 72 -17.65 -3.83 -13.07
N PHE A 73 -16.68 -3.96 -13.97
CA PHE A 73 -15.57 -3.02 -14.14
C PHE A 73 -15.84 -2.08 -15.31
N SER A 74 -15.68 -0.77 -15.10
CA SER A 74 -15.72 0.23 -16.17
C SER A 74 -14.58 1.25 -16.02
N GLY A 75 -14.02 1.69 -17.15
CA GLY A 75 -12.87 2.61 -17.17
C GLY A 75 -11.51 1.94 -16.91
N PHE A 76 -11.48 0.64 -16.63
CA PHE A 76 -10.24 -0.10 -16.37
C PHE A 76 -9.51 -0.53 -17.65
N ASP A 77 -8.18 -0.57 -17.60
CA ASP A 77 -7.39 -1.17 -18.68
C ASP A 77 -7.51 -2.70 -18.67
N ALA A 78 -7.32 -3.33 -19.82
CA ALA A 78 -7.52 -4.77 -20.00
C ALA A 78 -6.51 -5.63 -19.20
N GLY A 79 -5.26 -5.19 -19.08
CA GLY A 79 -4.23 -5.91 -18.33
C GLY A 79 -4.51 -5.89 -16.82
N THR A 80 -4.89 -4.72 -16.29
CA THR A 80 -5.32 -4.62 -14.89
C THR A 80 -6.60 -5.39 -14.64
N PHE A 81 -7.56 -5.37 -15.57
CA PHE A 81 -8.79 -6.17 -15.44
C PHE A 81 -8.49 -7.66 -15.33
N GLU A 82 -7.61 -8.22 -16.17
CA GLU A 82 -7.29 -9.66 -16.09
C GLU A 82 -6.63 -10.04 -14.76
N TRP A 83 -5.72 -9.20 -14.24
CA TRP A 83 -5.14 -9.40 -12.93
C TRP A 83 -6.20 -9.30 -11.81
N ALA A 84 -7.00 -8.23 -11.83
CA ALA A 84 -8.06 -7.98 -10.87
C ALA A 84 -9.12 -9.09 -10.91
N ARG A 85 -9.43 -9.63 -12.10
CA ARG A 85 -10.36 -10.74 -12.28
C ARG A 85 -9.91 -11.96 -11.49
N GLY A 86 -8.62 -12.32 -11.56
CA GLY A 86 -8.08 -13.42 -10.77
C GLY A 86 -8.18 -13.18 -9.26
N VAL A 87 -7.86 -11.97 -8.82
CA VAL A 87 -7.93 -11.59 -7.40
C VAL A 87 -9.37 -11.61 -6.89
N PHE A 88 -10.27 -10.85 -7.49
CA PHE A 88 -11.68 -10.74 -7.07
C PHE A 88 -12.46 -12.05 -7.25
N ALA A 89 -12.12 -12.88 -8.24
CA ALA A 89 -12.67 -14.23 -8.30
C ALA A 89 -12.29 -15.09 -7.08
N GLY A 90 -11.06 -14.92 -6.57
CA GLY A 90 -10.64 -15.51 -5.29
C GLY A 90 -11.43 -15.00 -4.07
N PHE A 91 -11.98 -13.79 -4.15
CA PHE A 91 -12.90 -13.23 -3.15
C PHE A 91 -14.36 -13.70 -3.35
N GLY A 92 -14.65 -14.56 -4.33
CA GLY A 92 -15.99 -15.06 -4.61
C GLY A 92 -16.85 -14.14 -5.51
N PHE A 93 -16.25 -13.11 -6.12
CA PHE A 93 -16.91 -12.31 -7.14
C PHE A 93 -16.86 -13.01 -8.51
N ALA A 94 -17.72 -12.57 -9.42
CA ALA A 94 -17.66 -12.86 -10.85
C ALA A 94 -17.33 -11.57 -11.60
N PRO A 95 -16.03 -11.21 -11.75
CA PRO A 95 -15.64 -9.98 -12.42
C PRO A 95 -16.02 -10.02 -13.90
N VAL A 96 -16.69 -8.96 -14.36
CA VAL A 96 -17.11 -8.78 -15.75
C VAL A 96 -16.69 -7.39 -16.23
N LEU A 97 -16.27 -7.28 -17.48
CA LEU A 97 -16.11 -5.97 -18.12
C LEU A 97 -17.51 -5.43 -18.41
N GLY A 98 -17.88 -4.38 -17.69
CA GLY A 98 -19.08 -3.63 -17.98
C GLY A 98 -18.88 -2.79 -19.24
N ALA A 99 -19.92 -2.66 -20.06
CA ALA A 99 -19.95 -1.55 -21.00
C ALA A 99 -19.85 -0.25 -20.18
N SER A 100 -19.02 0.71 -20.61
CA SER A 100 -19.06 2.08 -20.09
C SER A 100 -20.37 2.72 -20.51
N ALA A 101 -21.44 2.28 -19.86
CA ALA A 101 -22.75 2.83 -20.02
C ALA A 101 -22.84 3.97 -19.02
N SER A 102 -22.29 5.13 -19.41
CA SER A 102 -22.96 6.39 -19.04
C SER A 102 -24.46 6.16 -19.20
N ALA A 103 -25.31 6.67 -18.30
CA ALA A 103 -26.77 6.50 -18.32
C ALA A 103 -27.49 6.95 -19.62
N ARG A 104 -26.74 7.26 -20.68
CA ARG A 104 -27.19 7.46 -22.06
C ARG A 104 -28.03 6.26 -22.51
N GLY A 105 -29.31 6.51 -22.77
CA GLY A 105 -30.28 5.51 -23.23
C GLY A 105 -31.20 4.97 -22.14
N ILE A 106 -31.14 5.49 -20.92
CA ILE A 106 -32.18 5.25 -19.90
C ILE A 106 -33.25 6.34 -20.06
N ASP A 107 -34.41 5.96 -20.61
CA ASP A 107 -35.55 6.85 -20.76
C ASP A 107 -36.42 6.85 -19.49
N GLY A 108 -36.55 8.02 -18.85
CA GLY A 108 -37.43 8.24 -17.70
C GLY A 108 -36.83 7.92 -16.32
N PRO A 109 -37.54 8.28 -15.25
CA PRO A 109 -37.08 8.06 -13.88
C PRO A 109 -37.12 6.58 -13.50
N ILE A 110 -36.07 6.12 -12.83
CA ILE A 110 -36.00 4.75 -12.31
C ILE A 110 -36.92 4.64 -11.09
N PRO A 111 -37.81 3.64 -11.03
CA PRO A 111 -38.68 3.41 -9.87
C PRO A 111 -37.92 3.34 -8.55
N ASP A 112 -38.61 3.67 -7.46
CA ASP A 112 -38.06 3.50 -6.12
C ASP A 112 -37.84 2.02 -5.80
N LEU A 113 -36.92 1.77 -4.86
CA LEU A 113 -36.58 0.42 -4.45
C LEU A 113 -37.81 -0.24 -3.81
N ALA A 114 -38.21 -1.37 -4.39
CA ALA A 114 -39.23 -2.27 -3.87
C ALA A 114 -38.73 -3.72 -3.98
N ALA A 115 -39.43 -4.67 -3.34
CA ALA A 115 -39.11 -6.09 -3.51
C ALA A 115 -39.05 -6.49 -5.00
N GLY A 116 -38.01 -7.21 -5.40
CA GLY A 116 -37.74 -7.58 -6.79
C GLY A 116 -36.99 -6.52 -7.61
N SER A 117 -36.85 -5.29 -7.11
CA SER A 117 -36.11 -4.23 -7.81
C SER A 117 -34.63 -4.54 -7.93
N ALA A 118 -33.99 -4.04 -8.99
CA ALA A 118 -32.55 -4.09 -9.14
C ALA A 118 -31.88 -3.05 -8.23
N ILE A 119 -30.83 -3.46 -7.54
CA ILE A 119 -30.05 -2.65 -6.61
C ILE A 119 -28.57 -2.76 -6.95
N GLY A 120 -27.86 -1.65 -6.84
CA GLY A 120 -26.41 -1.56 -7.01
C GLY A 120 -25.70 -1.24 -5.70
N VAL A 121 -24.48 -1.74 -5.55
CA VAL A 121 -23.54 -1.36 -4.50
C VAL A 121 -22.24 -0.94 -5.18
N SER A 122 -21.85 0.32 -5.04
CA SER A 122 -20.60 0.82 -5.66
C SER A 122 -19.43 0.70 -4.70
N LEU A 123 -18.30 0.24 -5.23
CA LEU A 123 -17.00 0.20 -4.57
C LEU A 123 -16.09 1.35 -5.04
N ILE A 124 -16.15 1.68 -6.33
CA ILE A 124 -15.45 2.80 -6.96
C ILE A 124 -16.45 3.59 -7.79
N GLU A 125 -16.37 4.92 -7.74
CA GLU A 125 -17.20 5.84 -8.54
C GLU A 125 -16.36 6.97 -9.16
N GLY A 126 -16.59 7.32 -10.43
CA GLY A 126 -15.91 8.41 -11.13
C GLY A 126 -15.38 7.98 -12.49
N ASP A 127 -14.15 8.39 -12.83
CA ASP A 127 -13.47 7.97 -14.07
C ASP A 127 -13.21 6.46 -14.15
N LEU A 128 -13.19 5.80 -12.98
CA LEU A 128 -13.26 4.35 -12.83
C LEU A 128 -14.57 4.03 -12.10
N ASP A 129 -15.29 3.01 -12.54
CA ASP A 129 -16.47 2.49 -11.84
C ASP A 129 -16.29 1.01 -11.56
N LEU A 130 -16.54 0.65 -10.30
CA LEU A 130 -16.55 -0.74 -9.86
C LEU A 130 -17.79 -0.93 -9.00
N SER A 131 -18.77 -1.68 -9.52
CA SER A 131 -20.06 -1.83 -8.89
C SER A 131 -20.56 -3.27 -8.95
N VAL A 132 -21.28 -3.69 -7.91
CA VAL A 132 -22.01 -4.95 -7.85
C VAL A 132 -23.48 -4.68 -8.06
N SER A 133 -24.17 -5.57 -8.77
CA SER A 133 -25.63 -5.51 -8.91
C SER A 133 -26.29 -6.75 -8.29
N GLY A 134 -27.51 -6.56 -7.77
CA GLY A 134 -28.32 -7.64 -7.23
C GLY A 134 -29.80 -7.28 -7.19
N THR A 135 -30.52 -7.92 -6.29
CA THR A 135 -31.98 -7.78 -6.19
C THR A 135 -32.39 -7.44 -4.76
N VAL A 136 -33.35 -6.53 -4.62
CA VAL A 136 -33.98 -6.19 -3.35
C VAL A 136 -34.93 -7.30 -2.93
N THR A 137 -34.75 -7.84 -1.73
CA THR A 137 -35.61 -8.85 -1.13
C THR A 137 -36.83 -8.21 -0.48
N LEU A 138 -36.63 -7.15 0.31
CA LEU A 138 -37.67 -6.49 1.07
C LEU A 138 -37.31 -5.02 1.30
N VAL A 139 -38.31 -4.15 1.27
CA VAL A 139 -38.22 -2.77 1.76
C VAL A 139 -39.28 -2.57 2.84
N GLU A 140 -38.86 -2.17 4.04
CA GLU A 140 -39.75 -1.93 5.18
C GLU A 140 -39.26 -0.72 5.97
N ASN A 141 -40.09 0.31 6.13
CA ASN A 141 -39.77 1.51 6.92
C ASN A 141 -38.38 2.10 6.58
N GLU A 142 -38.14 2.36 5.29
CA GLU A 142 -36.87 2.84 4.72
C GLU A 142 -35.67 1.89 4.84
N ARG A 143 -35.85 0.71 5.46
CA ARG A 143 -34.82 -0.34 5.49
C ARG A 143 -34.93 -1.19 4.24
N VAL A 144 -33.79 -1.46 3.63
CA VAL A 144 -33.67 -2.28 2.43
C VAL A 144 -32.88 -3.53 2.79
N TYR A 145 -33.43 -4.69 2.47
CA TYR A 145 -32.75 -5.99 2.54
C TYR A 145 -32.55 -6.48 1.11
N ALA A 146 -31.34 -6.88 0.76
CA ALA A 146 -31.00 -7.27 -0.61
C ALA A 146 -30.05 -8.45 -0.68
N PHE A 147 -29.87 -8.94 -1.91
CA PHE A 147 -29.02 -10.07 -2.34
C PHE A 147 -29.53 -11.43 -1.89
N GLY A 148 -30.02 -11.58 -0.65
CA GLY A 148 -30.36 -12.89 -0.10
C GLY A 148 -29.15 -13.80 0.13
N HIS A 149 -27.96 -13.19 0.17
CA HIS A 149 -26.67 -13.80 0.50
C HIS A 149 -25.72 -12.68 0.96
N PRO A 150 -24.54 -12.99 1.54
CA PRO A 150 -23.60 -11.97 1.97
C PRO A 150 -22.93 -11.31 0.76
N PHE A 151 -22.47 -10.07 0.93
CA PHE A 151 -21.49 -9.46 0.03
C PHE A 151 -20.13 -10.11 0.26
N TYR A 152 -19.61 -9.99 1.47
CA TYR A 152 -18.40 -10.68 1.95
C TYR A 152 -18.46 -10.99 3.46
N ASN A 153 -19.65 -10.87 4.08
CA ASN A 153 -19.88 -11.03 5.52
C ASN A 153 -19.01 -10.10 6.38
N LEU A 154 -18.88 -8.83 5.97
CA LEU A 154 -18.06 -7.82 6.63
C LEU A 154 -18.61 -7.36 8.00
N GLY A 155 -19.88 -7.67 8.29
CA GLY A 155 -20.57 -7.11 9.45
C GLY A 155 -20.97 -5.65 9.20
N PRO A 156 -20.74 -4.73 10.17
CA PRO A 156 -21.04 -3.32 9.97
C PRO A 156 -20.13 -2.69 8.90
N THR A 157 -20.74 -2.20 7.82
CA THR A 157 -20.04 -1.56 6.69
C THR A 157 -20.74 -0.25 6.30
N GLN A 158 -20.22 0.48 5.31
CA GLN A 158 -20.85 1.70 4.78
C GLN A 158 -20.60 1.80 3.27
N PHE A 159 -21.46 1.16 2.48
CA PHE A 159 -21.36 1.19 1.01
C PHE A 159 -22.50 1.98 0.37
N PRO A 160 -22.24 2.77 -0.69
CA PRO A 160 -23.29 3.45 -1.43
C PRO A 160 -24.33 2.45 -1.95
N MET A 161 -25.57 2.62 -1.51
CA MET A 161 -26.71 1.89 -2.03
C MET A 161 -27.30 2.65 -3.20
N LYS A 162 -27.37 2.03 -4.37
CA LYS A 162 -27.80 2.66 -5.62
C LYS A 162 -29.01 1.97 -6.22
N LYS A 163 -29.82 2.74 -6.94
CA LYS A 163 -30.74 2.18 -7.94
C LYS A 163 -29.91 1.54 -9.06
N ALA A 164 -30.38 0.43 -9.62
CA ALA A 164 -29.74 -0.17 -10.78
C ALA A 164 -30.72 -0.31 -11.94
N TYR A 165 -30.23 -0.09 -13.15
CA TYR A 165 -30.97 -0.36 -14.38
C TYR A 165 -30.44 -1.63 -15.04
N VAL A 166 -31.33 -2.55 -15.39
CA VAL A 166 -30.99 -3.80 -16.07
C VAL A 166 -31.24 -3.62 -17.56
N TYR A 167 -30.18 -3.58 -18.36
CA TYR A 167 -30.28 -3.51 -19.82
C TYR A 167 -30.76 -4.83 -20.41
N SER A 168 -30.20 -5.93 -19.92
CA SER A 168 -30.50 -7.27 -20.41
C SER A 168 -30.04 -8.32 -19.39
N VAL A 169 -30.40 -9.56 -19.65
CA VAL A 169 -29.88 -10.73 -18.93
C VAL A 169 -28.94 -11.46 -19.87
N PHE A 170 -27.75 -11.82 -19.41
CA PHE A 170 -26.85 -12.70 -20.13
C PHE A 170 -27.15 -14.15 -19.73
N PRO A 171 -27.83 -14.94 -20.59
CA PRO A 171 -28.10 -16.33 -20.30
C PRO A 171 -26.83 -17.16 -20.51
N SER A 172 -26.37 -17.86 -19.48
CA SER A 172 -25.23 -18.76 -19.56
C SER A 172 -25.44 -19.99 -18.69
N LEU A 173 -25.06 -21.14 -19.22
CA LEU A 173 -25.07 -22.43 -18.51
C LEU A 173 -24.02 -22.48 -17.40
N GLN A 174 -22.96 -21.67 -17.50
CA GLN A 174 -21.95 -21.55 -16.46
C GLN A 174 -22.44 -20.64 -15.33
N GLN A 175 -22.92 -19.44 -15.68
CA GLN A 175 -23.52 -18.49 -14.73
C GLN A 175 -24.31 -17.42 -15.48
N SER A 176 -25.63 -17.34 -15.26
CA SER A 176 -26.46 -16.26 -15.77
C SER A 176 -26.36 -15.01 -14.89
N TRP A 177 -26.35 -13.81 -15.49
CA TRP A 177 -26.24 -12.55 -14.74
C TRP A 177 -26.95 -11.40 -15.47
N LYS A 178 -27.24 -10.33 -14.72
CA LYS A 178 -27.90 -9.12 -15.25
C LYS A 178 -26.84 -8.16 -15.78
N ILE A 179 -26.94 -7.78 -17.05
CA ILE A 179 -26.17 -6.66 -17.60
C ILE A 179 -26.83 -5.39 -17.08
N ALA A 180 -26.29 -4.87 -15.99
CA ALA A 180 -26.87 -3.74 -15.27
C ALA A 180 -25.85 -2.64 -15.03
N THR A 181 -26.34 -1.42 -14.87
CA THR A 181 -25.55 -0.28 -14.40
C THR A 181 -26.10 0.25 -13.08
N ALA A 182 -25.21 0.66 -12.19
CA ALA A 182 -25.57 1.33 -10.95
C ALA A 182 -25.69 2.85 -11.21
N LEU A 183 -26.74 3.46 -10.69
CA LEU A 183 -27.10 4.85 -10.97
C LEU A 183 -26.83 5.74 -9.75
N GLU A 184 -27.75 6.66 -9.45
CA GLU A 184 -27.63 7.55 -8.32
C GLU A 184 -27.75 6.78 -6.99
N ALA A 185 -26.95 7.22 -6.03
CA ALA A 185 -26.97 6.67 -4.68
C ALA A 185 -28.20 7.18 -3.94
N VAL A 186 -28.97 6.23 -3.40
CA VAL A 186 -30.24 6.46 -2.70
C VAL A 186 -30.14 6.16 -1.21
N GLY A 187 -28.99 5.68 -0.73
CA GLY A 187 -28.78 5.41 0.69
C GLY A 187 -27.46 4.73 0.99
N THR A 188 -27.43 4.02 2.11
CA THR A 188 -26.24 3.31 2.61
C THR A 188 -26.58 1.86 2.92
N VAL A 189 -25.77 0.92 2.43
CA VAL A 189 -25.68 -0.43 2.97
C VAL A 189 -24.86 -0.36 4.24
N ASP A 190 -25.47 -0.65 5.39
CA ASP A 190 -24.85 -0.49 6.71
C ASP A 190 -24.58 -1.82 7.44
N GLN A 191 -25.04 -2.94 6.88
CA GLN A 191 -24.78 -4.29 7.36
C GLN A 191 -24.56 -5.26 6.19
N ASP A 192 -23.57 -6.11 6.32
CA ASP A 192 -23.31 -7.25 5.46
C ASP A 192 -23.19 -8.52 6.31
N ARG A 193 -24.17 -9.42 6.18
CA ARG A 193 -24.32 -10.62 7.01
C ARG A 193 -24.51 -11.84 6.15
N THR A 194 -24.28 -13.02 6.72
CA THR A 194 -24.35 -14.33 6.03
C THR A 194 -25.59 -14.55 5.16
N THR A 195 -26.74 -13.96 5.50
CA THR A 195 -28.00 -14.19 4.79
C THR A 195 -28.43 -13.06 3.86
N ALA A 196 -27.91 -11.85 4.03
CA ALA A 196 -28.29 -10.67 3.26
C ALA A 196 -27.38 -9.49 3.58
N ILE A 197 -27.38 -8.52 2.67
CA ILE A 197 -27.02 -7.15 3.00
C ILE A 197 -28.26 -6.39 3.49
N ALA A 198 -28.07 -5.46 4.42
CA ALA A 198 -29.09 -4.54 4.87
C ALA A 198 -28.59 -3.10 4.88
N GLY A 199 -29.50 -2.17 4.63
CA GLY A 199 -29.20 -0.76 4.55
C GLY A 199 -30.42 0.12 4.78
N ARG A 200 -30.22 1.42 4.67
CA ARG A 200 -31.25 2.44 4.81
C ARG A 200 -31.23 3.41 3.64
N ILE A 201 -32.42 3.74 3.15
CA ILE A 201 -32.63 4.83 2.18
C ILE A 201 -32.31 6.17 2.89
N GLY A 202 -31.79 7.15 2.16
CA GLY A 202 -31.47 8.48 2.65
C GLY A 202 -30.00 8.81 2.52
N LYS A 203 -29.32 9.10 3.64
CA LYS A 203 -27.93 9.57 3.63
C LYS A 203 -27.01 8.52 2.97
N THR A 204 -26.23 8.96 1.99
CA THR A 204 -25.17 8.17 1.36
C THR A 204 -23.90 8.20 2.21
N PRO A 205 -23.09 7.14 2.19
CA PRO A 205 -21.89 7.10 3.01
C PRO A 205 -20.80 7.99 2.42
N ARG A 206 -19.80 8.32 3.24
CA ARG A 206 -18.60 8.99 2.75
C ARG A 206 -17.79 8.01 1.90
N MET A 207 -17.21 8.52 0.82
CA MET A 207 -16.21 7.81 0.03
C MET A 207 -14.90 8.60 0.08
N ILE A 208 -13.77 7.91 -0.03
CA ILE A 208 -12.44 8.50 -0.05
C ILE A 208 -12.18 9.07 -1.45
N PRO A 209 -12.09 10.40 -1.63
CA PRO A 209 -11.73 10.99 -2.92
C PRO A 209 -10.26 10.73 -3.26
N VAL A 210 -10.01 10.39 -4.53
CA VAL A 210 -8.69 10.15 -5.10
C VAL A 210 -8.54 11.00 -6.35
N GLU A 211 -7.51 11.83 -6.37
CA GLU A 211 -7.13 12.66 -7.50
C GLU A 211 -5.76 12.21 -8.02
N VAL A 212 -5.69 11.86 -9.30
CA VAL A 212 -4.44 11.45 -9.96
C VAL A 212 -4.12 12.40 -11.11
N LYS A 213 -3.01 13.11 -11.00
CA LYS A 213 -2.42 13.90 -12.09
C LYS A 213 -1.30 13.09 -12.72
N LEU A 214 -1.49 12.64 -13.95
CA LEU A 214 -0.51 11.86 -14.70
C LEU A 214 0.08 12.69 -15.83
N ASN A 215 1.37 13.00 -15.71
CA ASN A 215 2.19 13.47 -16.82
C ASN A 215 2.71 12.25 -17.57
N THR A 216 2.10 11.99 -18.73
CA THR A 216 2.48 10.83 -19.54
C THR A 216 3.84 11.01 -20.19
N SER A 217 4.47 9.90 -20.57
CA SER A 217 5.75 9.91 -21.30
C SER A 217 5.71 10.67 -22.63
N ARG A 218 4.52 10.87 -23.20
CA ARG A 218 4.26 11.64 -24.43
C ARG A 218 4.09 13.15 -24.19
N GLY A 219 4.31 13.62 -22.96
CA GLY A 219 4.16 15.05 -22.60
C GLY A 219 2.70 15.50 -22.47
N THR A 220 1.75 14.58 -22.39
CA THR A 220 0.33 14.90 -22.16
C THR A 220 0.01 14.80 -20.66
N GLU A 221 -0.56 15.85 -20.08
CA GLU A 221 -1.15 15.81 -18.74
C GLU A 221 -2.56 15.20 -18.82
N ARG A 222 -2.83 14.20 -17.98
CA ARG A 222 -4.16 13.62 -17.77
C ARG A 222 -4.53 13.71 -16.30
N ARG A 223 -5.82 13.88 -16.03
CA ARG A 223 -6.36 13.96 -14.66
C ARG A 223 -7.44 12.90 -14.52
N PHE A 224 -7.38 12.18 -13.42
CA PHE A 224 -8.37 11.17 -13.06
C PHE A 224 -8.93 11.49 -11.68
N SER A 225 -10.24 11.51 -11.56
CA SER A 225 -10.98 11.72 -10.31
C SER A 225 -11.93 10.55 -10.09
N PHE A 226 -11.73 9.87 -8.96
CA PHE A 226 -12.61 8.78 -8.53
C PHE A 226 -12.67 8.72 -7.02
N ARG A 227 -13.67 8.01 -6.50
CA ARG A 227 -13.91 7.86 -5.07
C ARG A 227 -13.97 6.37 -4.72
N LEU A 228 -13.38 6.00 -3.60
CA LEU A 228 -13.33 4.62 -3.10
C LEU A 228 -14.22 4.49 -1.86
N VAL A 229 -14.88 3.33 -1.68
CA VAL A 229 -15.49 3.03 -0.38
C VAL A 229 -14.46 3.07 0.74
N GLU A 230 -14.87 3.48 1.94
CA GLU A 230 -14.03 3.53 3.13
C GLU A 230 -14.19 2.24 3.95
N ASP A 231 -13.31 1.27 3.70
CA ASP A 231 -13.35 -0.05 4.30
C ASP A 231 -11.94 -0.61 4.48
N GLU A 232 -11.68 -1.25 5.62
CA GLU A 232 -10.35 -1.76 6.01
C GLU A 232 -9.79 -2.79 5.02
N LEU A 233 -10.67 -3.57 4.38
CA LEU A 233 -10.30 -4.59 3.41
C LEU A 233 -10.26 -3.99 1.99
N PHE A 234 -11.30 -3.27 1.58
CA PHE A 234 -11.44 -2.83 0.20
C PHE A 234 -10.62 -1.58 -0.13
N SER A 235 -10.53 -0.55 0.70
CA SER A 235 -9.86 0.70 0.30
C SER A 235 -8.40 0.50 -0.18
N PRO A 236 -7.55 -0.29 0.50
CA PRO A 236 -6.20 -0.55 0.02
C PRO A 236 -6.16 -1.31 -1.31
N LEU A 237 -6.99 -2.35 -1.47
CA LEU A 237 -7.06 -3.14 -2.70
C LEU A 237 -7.58 -2.30 -3.88
N LEU A 238 -8.63 -1.52 -3.66
CA LEU A 238 -9.21 -0.66 -4.67
C LEU A 238 -8.26 0.47 -5.08
N THR A 239 -7.48 1.02 -4.13
CA THR A 239 -6.41 1.98 -4.43
C THR A 239 -5.36 1.35 -5.34
N TYR A 240 -4.91 0.13 -5.04
CA TYR A 240 -3.94 -0.59 -5.85
C TYR A 240 -4.46 -0.83 -7.28
N VAL A 241 -5.66 -1.41 -7.42
CA VAL A 241 -6.24 -1.75 -8.73
C VAL A 241 -6.47 -0.48 -9.56
N SER A 242 -7.01 0.57 -8.94
CA SER A 242 -7.30 1.84 -9.62
C SER A 242 -6.04 2.51 -10.12
N LEU A 243 -5.01 2.64 -9.27
CA LEU A 243 -3.76 3.28 -9.68
C LEU A 243 -3.01 2.43 -10.71
N LEU A 244 -3.00 1.10 -10.56
CA LEU A 244 -2.43 0.21 -11.56
C LEU A 244 -3.08 0.42 -12.93
N SER A 245 -4.41 0.53 -12.95
CA SER A 245 -5.18 0.76 -14.18
C SER A 245 -4.88 2.10 -14.83
N VAL A 246 -4.86 3.18 -14.04
CA VAL A 246 -4.51 4.52 -14.52
C VAL A 246 -3.10 4.52 -15.13
N LEU A 247 -2.13 3.85 -14.50
CA LEU A 247 -0.75 3.85 -14.99
C LEU A 247 -0.55 2.94 -16.20
N GLN A 248 -1.13 1.74 -16.22
CA GLN A 248 -1.00 0.81 -17.35
C GLN A 248 -1.80 1.24 -18.58
N GLY A 249 -3.02 1.74 -18.39
CA GLY A 249 -3.89 2.17 -19.49
C GLY A 249 -3.45 3.43 -20.23
N ASN A 250 -2.52 4.20 -19.66
CA ASN A 250 -2.08 5.48 -20.21
C ASN A 250 -0.62 5.48 -20.71
N GLU A 251 0.16 4.47 -20.31
CA GLU A 251 1.56 4.30 -20.73
C GLU A 251 1.74 3.13 -21.69
N ARG A 252 2.95 3.00 -22.24
CA ARG A 252 3.30 1.84 -23.06
C ARG A 252 3.26 0.57 -22.23
N ALA A 253 2.53 -0.44 -22.73
CA ALA A 253 2.47 -1.77 -22.10
C ALA A 253 3.81 -2.53 -22.14
N PHE A 254 4.72 -2.17 -23.06
CA PHE A 254 6.00 -2.83 -23.26
C PHE A 254 7.13 -1.81 -23.49
N GLY A 255 8.32 -2.14 -22.99
CA GLY A 255 9.53 -1.34 -23.13
C GLY A 255 10.08 -0.85 -21.79
N THR A 256 11.19 -0.12 -21.85
CA THR A 256 11.77 0.54 -20.68
C THR A 256 10.87 1.68 -20.24
N SER A 257 10.52 1.72 -18.95
CA SER A 257 9.74 2.80 -18.36
C SER A 257 10.27 3.16 -17.00
N THR A 258 10.18 4.46 -16.67
CA THR A 258 10.36 4.97 -15.33
C THR A 258 9.09 5.66 -14.88
N ILE A 259 8.64 5.40 -13.66
CA ILE A 259 7.53 6.11 -13.02
C ILE A 259 8.05 6.83 -11.79
N ARG A 260 7.88 8.16 -11.78
CA ARG A 260 8.09 9.01 -10.61
C ARG A 260 6.75 9.27 -9.95
N LEU A 261 6.63 8.97 -8.68
CA LEU A 261 5.42 9.14 -7.89
C LEU A 261 5.70 10.15 -6.76
N ASP A 262 4.79 11.11 -6.59
CA ASP A 262 4.66 11.96 -5.41
C ASP A 262 3.20 11.96 -4.97
N GLY A 263 2.92 11.29 -3.85
CA GLY A 263 1.59 11.13 -3.31
C GLY A 263 1.46 11.62 -1.88
N ARG A 264 0.28 12.13 -1.57
CA ARG A 264 -0.14 12.60 -0.26
C ARG A 264 -1.44 11.90 0.14
N VAL A 265 -1.45 11.28 1.31
CA VAL A 265 -2.65 10.72 1.93
C VAL A 265 -3.00 11.56 3.15
N ALA A 266 -4.10 12.31 3.08
CA ALA A 266 -4.62 13.10 4.19
C ALA A 266 -5.44 12.20 5.12
N LEU A 267 -5.17 12.29 6.42
CA LEU A 267 -5.85 11.52 7.46
C LEU A 267 -6.53 12.44 8.47
N SER A 268 -7.58 11.93 9.08
CA SER A 268 -8.26 12.60 10.21
C SER A 268 -7.29 13.07 11.30
N GLY A 269 -7.58 14.25 11.84
CA GLY A 269 -6.75 14.90 12.86
C GLY A 269 -5.54 15.64 12.29
N GLY A 270 -5.55 15.99 10.99
CA GLY A 270 -4.49 16.77 10.34
C GLY A 270 -3.19 15.99 10.10
N ARG A 271 -3.23 14.66 10.20
CA ARG A 271 -2.08 13.78 9.95
C ARG A 271 -1.95 13.46 8.48
N GLU A 272 -0.75 13.09 8.08
CA GLU A 272 -0.43 12.92 6.66
C GLU A 272 0.62 11.84 6.43
N ILE A 273 0.40 11.07 5.36
CA ILE A 273 1.40 10.15 4.82
C ILE A 273 1.91 10.71 3.49
N ARG A 274 3.23 10.73 3.33
CA ARG A 274 3.92 11.08 2.08
C ARG A 274 4.50 9.82 1.45
N VAL A 275 4.17 9.60 0.19
CA VAL A 275 4.69 8.49 -0.61
C VAL A 275 5.39 9.05 -1.84
N GLN A 276 6.72 9.05 -1.83
CA GLN A 276 7.51 9.59 -2.93
C GLN A 276 8.56 8.60 -3.37
N ASP A 277 8.65 8.31 -4.66
CA ASP A 277 9.67 7.42 -5.19
C ASP A 277 9.85 7.45 -6.71
N LEU A 278 10.86 6.73 -7.19
CA LEU A 278 11.16 6.47 -8.60
C LEU A 278 11.29 4.96 -8.87
N PHE A 279 10.49 4.43 -9.79
CA PHE A 279 10.45 3.01 -10.15
C PHE A 279 10.90 2.80 -11.59
N THR A 280 11.87 1.91 -11.81
CA THR A 280 12.54 1.78 -13.13
C THR A 280 12.63 0.35 -13.67
N LEU A 281 12.51 -0.68 -12.82
CA LEU A 281 12.76 -2.08 -13.18
C LEU A 281 11.55 -2.97 -12.90
N GLY A 282 11.42 -4.07 -13.66
CA GLY A 282 10.37 -5.06 -13.48
C GLY A 282 8.98 -4.54 -13.90
N GLN A 283 8.19 -4.07 -12.94
CA GLN A 283 6.81 -3.60 -13.13
C GLN A 283 6.61 -2.25 -12.42
N PRO A 284 7.13 -1.13 -12.97
CA PRO A 284 7.09 0.18 -12.32
C PRO A 284 5.68 0.61 -11.89
N SER A 285 4.66 0.41 -12.74
CA SER A 285 3.27 0.76 -12.43
C SER A 285 2.73 0.00 -11.22
N ALA A 286 3.03 -1.31 -11.14
CA ALA A 286 2.60 -2.14 -10.02
C ALA A 286 3.33 -1.80 -8.72
N GLN A 287 4.61 -1.41 -8.80
CA GLN A 287 5.37 -0.98 -7.63
C GLN A 287 4.88 0.38 -7.11
N ALA A 288 4.59 1.33 -8.01
CA ALA A 288 3.99 2.61 -7.66
C ALA A 288 2.61 2.43 -7.00
N ALA A 289 1.75 1.61 -7.59
CA ALA A 289 0.45 1.23 -7.01
C ALA A 289 0.59 0.61 -5.61
N ALA A 290 1.54 -0.31 -5.43
CA ALA A 290 1.78 -0.94 -4.14
C ALA A 290 2.30 0.04 -3.08
N LEU A 291 3.15 1.00 -3.46
CA LEU A 291 3.66 2.00 -2.51
C LEU A 291 2.57 2.89 -1.94
N VAL A 292 1.51 3.20 -2.70
CA VAL A 292 0.37 3.98 -2.18
C VAL A 292 -0.55 3.10 -1.35
N ALA A 293 -0.85 1.88 -1.83
CA ALA A 293 -1.80 0.98 -1.18
C ALA A 293 -1.30 0.40 0.15
N ALA A 294 -0.01 0.09 0.27
CA ALA A 294 0.52 -0.58 1.46
C ALA A 294 0.42 0.28 2.73
N PRO A 295 0.83 1.57 2.75
CA PRO A 295 0.59 2.46 3.89
C PRO A 295 -0.88 2.57 4.30
N LEU A 296 -1.79 2.60 3.33
CA LEU A 296 -3.23 2.63 3.58
C LEU A 296 -3.67 1.38 4.34
N ALA A 297 -3.19 0.19 3.94
CA ALA A 297 -3.47 -1.05 4.65
C ALA A 297 -2.95 -1.01 6.10
N PHE A 298 -1.71 -0.57 6.33
CA PHE A 298 -1.13 -0.48 7.68
C PHE A 298 -1.89 0.49 8.58
N VAL A 299 -2.29 1.64 8.05
CA VAL A 299 -2.98 2.66 8.83
C VAL A 299 -4.45 2.34 9.05
N MET A 300 -5.15 1.72 8.10
CA MET A 300 -6.55 1.36 8.29
C MET A 300 -6.74 0.16 9.22
N THR A 301 -5.80 -0.79 9.23
CA THR A 301 -5.85 -2.00 10.07
C THR A 301 -5.10 -1.87 11.40
N ASN A 302 -4.68 -0.65 11.78
CA ASN A 302 -3.91 -0.42 12.99
C ASN A 302 -4.70 -0.76 14.27
N GLU A 303 -4.00 -1.18 15.33
CA GLU A 303 -4.64 -1.60 16.59
C GLU A 303 -4.97 -0.44 17.54
N PHE A 304 -4.38 0.74 17.32
CA PHE A 304 -4.43 1.86 18.26
C PHE A 304 -5.76 2.60 18.21
N GLN A 305 -6.19 3.01 17.02
CA GLN A 305 -7.42 3.79 16.84
C GLN A 305 -7.96 3.70 15.41
N LYS A 306 -9.26 3.91 15.24
CA LYS A 306 -9.85 4.02 13.90
C LYS A 306 -9.29 5.26 13.19
N VAL A 307 -8.84 5.08 11.95
CA VAL A 307 -8.34 6.17 11.11
C VAL A 307 -9.26 6.38 9.93
N THR A 308 -9.61 7.65 9.73
CA THR A 308 -10.43 8.09 8.60
C THR A 308 -9.53 8.74 7.57
N VAL A 309 -9.62 8.27 6.32
CA VAL A 309 -8.75 8.70 5.20
C VAL A 309 -9.49 9.76 4.42
N GLU A 310 -9.06 11.02 4.52
CA GLU A 310 -9.83 12.15 4.01
C GLU A 310 -9.70 12.34 2.51
N ARG A 311 -8.50 12.12 1.95
CA ARG A 311 -8.21 12.25 0.52
C ARG A 311 -6.87 11.63 0.14
N LEU A 312 -6.76 11.16 -1.10
CA LEU A 312 -5.50 10.82 -1.74
C LEU A 312 -5.23 11.78 -2.91
N ASP A 313 -4.10 12.47 -2.90
CA ASP A 313 -3.63 13.32 -3.99
C ASP A 313 -2.35 12.72 -4.56
N LEU A 314 -2.36 12.31 -5.84
CA LEU A 314 -1.23 11.64 -6.49
C LEU A 314 -0.76 12.44 -7.71
N ASN A 315 0.52 12.78 -7.75
CA ASN A 315 1.19 13.33 -8.92
C ASN A 315 2.16 12.28 -9.45
N VAL A 316 1.96 11.89 -10.71
CA VAL A 316 2.74 10.85 -11.36
C VAL A 316 3.35 11.39 -12.63
N THR A 317 4.63 11.10 -12.85
CA THR A 317 5.30 11.39 -14.12
C THR A 317 5.90 10.12 -14.67
N SER A 318 5.61 9.82 -15.93
CA SER A 318 6.17 8.66 -16.63
C SER A 318 7.22 9.08 -17.64
N TYR A 319 8.23 8.23 -17.83
CA TYR A 319 9.28 8.39 -18.80
C TYR A 319 9.45 7.08 -19.59
N GLU A 320 9.74 7.19 -20.89
CA GLU A 320 10.06 6.04 -21.77
C GLU A 320 11.54 5.63 -21.74
N THR A 321 12.24 6.05 -20.69
CA THR A 321 13.66 5.77 -20.49
C THR A 321 13.87 5.17 -19.11
N THR A 322 14.83 4.26 -18.97
CA THR A 322 15.25 3.75 -17.67
C THR A 322 16.14 4.79 -16.98
N GLN A 323 15.61 5.46 -15.96
CA GLN A 323 16.35 6.42 -15.14
C GLN A 323 16.96 5.69 -13.95
N SER A 324 17.87 4.77 -14.18
CA SER A 324 18.60 4.08 -13.12
C SER A 324 20.10 4.32 -13.21
N ALA A 325 20.76 4.28 -12.06
CA ALA A 325 22.20 4.39 -11.97
C ALA A 325 22.77 3.46 -10.90
N SER A 326 23.98 2.96 -11.12
CA SER A 326 24.69 2.07 -10.19
C SER A 326 25.93 2.74 -9.63
N VAL A 327 26.17 2.59 -8.32
CA VAL A 327 27.37 3.12 -7.67
C VAL A 327 28.60 2.33 -8.16
N GLN A 328 29.45 2.96 -8.97
CA GLN A 328 30.67 2.33 -9.48
C GLN A 328 31.86 2.57 -8.56
N ARG A 329 32.05 3.83 -8.12
CA ARG A 329 33.21 4.24 -7.33
C ARG A 329 32.85 5.41 -6.42
N ALA A 330 33.41 5.43 -5.22
CA ALA A 330 33.41 6.58 -4.32
C ALA A 330 34.85 6.87 -3.89
N TRP A 331 35.23 8.14 -3.77
CA TRP A 331 36.56 8.54 -3.30
C TRP A 331 36.54 9.96 -2.73
N VAL A 332 37.42 10.22 -1.76
CA VAL A 332 37.65 11.57 -1.24
C VAL A 332 38.52 12.33 -2.24
N GLU A 333 38.14 13.56 -2.59
CA GLU A 333 38.86 14.37 -3.58
C GLU A 333 40.27 14.75 -3.12
N ARG A 334 40.43 15.02 -1.83
CA ARG A 334 41.73 15.34 -1.21
C ARG A 334 42.34 14.06 -0.63
N GLY A 335 43.58 13.77 -0.99
CA GLY A 335 44.36 12.68 -0.39
C GLY A 335 44.91 13.05 0.99
N GLY A 336 45.13 12.04 1.83
CA GLY A 336 45.68 12.19 3.19
C GLY A 336 44.62 12.15 4.29
N PRO A 337 45.03 12.29 5.57
CA PRO A 337 44.12 12.30 6.70
C PRO A 337 43.17 13.51 6.66
N VAL A 338 41.94 13.31 7.11
CA VAL A 338 40.92 14.36 7.24
C VAL A 338 40.91 14.88 8.67
N ARG A 339 40.98 16.20 8.86
CA ARG A 339 40.94 16.80 10.21
C ARG A 339 39.53 16.77 10.79
N ALA A 340 39.42 16.48 12.08
CA ALA A 340 38.19 16.66 12.83
C ALA A 340 37.68 18.10 12.68
N GLY A 341 36.37 18.27 12.47
CA GLY A 341 35.76 19.58 12.23
C GLY A 341 35.87 20.11 10.79
N SER A 342 36.59 19.42 9.90
CA SER A 342 36.70 19.83 8.50
C SER A 342 35.62 19.20 7.62
N THR A 343 35.31 19.87 6.50
CA THR A 343 34.45 19.35 5.45
C THR A 343 35.30 18.98 4.23
N VAL A 344 35.10 17.78 3.71
CA VAL A 344 35.79 17.27 2.51
C VAL A 344 34.79 16.77 1.47
N SER A 345 35.10 16.98 0.19
CA SER A 345 34.27 16.51 -0.91
C SER A 345 34.50 15.03 -1.19
N VAL A 346 33.44 14.23 -1.14
CA VAL A 346 33.42 12.84 -1.58
C VAL A 346 32.78 12.79 -2.96
N LYS A 347 33.54 12.37 -3.97
CA LYS A 347 33.04 12.17 -5.33
C LYS A 347 32.51 10.75 -5.48
N VAL A 348 31.32 10.62 -6.05
CA VAL A 348 30.66 9.34 -6.29
C VAL A 348 30.36 9.22 -7.78
N ALA A 349 31.04 8.30 -8.46
CA ALA A 349 30.77 7.98 -9.85
C ALA A 349 29.62 6.97 -9.92
N LEU A 350 28.52 7.39 -10.53
CA LEU A 350 27.35 6.60 -10.86
C LEU A 350 27.42 6.23 -12.35
N ARG A 351 27.15 4.97 -12.68
CA ARG A 351 26.97 4.52 -14.07
C ARG A 351 25.49 4.38 -14.38
N THR A 352 24.99 5.17 -15.31
CA THR A 352 23.58 5.13 -15.74
C THR A 352 23.27 3.83 -16.48
N PHE A 353 21.99 3.53 -16.68
CA PHE A 353 21.54 2.37 -17.44
C PHE A 353 22.17 2.26 -18.84
N ARG A 354 22.38 3.39 -19.52
CA ARG A 354 22.99 3.44 -20.87
C ARG A 354 24.51 3.46 -20.86
N GLY A 355 25.14 3.47 -19.69
CA GLY A 355 26.58 3.38 -19.52
C GLY A 355 27.30 4.71 -19.31
N ASP A 356 26.58 5.84 -19.35
CA ASP A 356 27.16 7.16 -19.05
C ASP A 356 27.61 7.22 -17.59
N THR A 357 28.66 8.00 -17.32
CA THR A 357 29.15 8.24 -15.96
C THR A 357 28.71 9.62 -15.48
N VAL A 358 27.92 9.65 -14.42
CA VAL A 358 27.52 10.87 -13.70
C VAL A 358 28.30 10.92 -12.39
N THR A 359 28.86 12.07 -12.04
CA THR A 359 29.58 12.23 -10.77
C THR A 359 28.80 13.13 -9.84
N GLU A 360 28.39 12.56 -8.71
CA GLU A 360 27.77 13.29 -7.61
C GLU A 360 28.83 13.69 -6.58
N VAL A 361 28.57 14.78 -5.85
CA VAL A 361 29.48 15.29 -4.81
C VAL A 361 28.75 15.35 -3.48
N ILE A 362 29.30 14.66 -2.48
CA ILE A 362 28.78 14.61 -1.12
C ILE A 362 29.73 15.41 -0.20
N PRO A 363 29.24 16.43 0.52
CA PRO A 363 30.04 17.19 1.47
C PRO A 363 30.13 16.44 2.82
N LEU A 364 31.19 15.63 2.98
CA LEU A 364 31.45 14.93 4.24
C LEU A 364 31.96 15.91 5.29
N THR A 365 31.15 16.18 6.33
CA THR A 365 31.55 17.03 7.46
C THR A 365 31.90 16.16 8.65
N VAL A 366 33.17 16.12 9.02
CA VAL A 366 33.64 15.34 10.17
C VAL A 366 33.37 16.13 11.45
N PRO A 367 32.68 15.56 12.47
CA PRO A 367 32.47 16.25 13.74
C PRO A 367 33.78 16.67 14.41
N GLN A 368 33.81 17.82 15.07
CA GLN A 368 34.99 18.28 15.84
C GLN A 368 35.35 17.33 17.00
N SER A 369 34.36 16.63 17.55
CA SER A 369 34.54 15.66 18.63
C SER A 369 35.01 14.28 18.15
N ALA A 370 35.20 14.06 16.84
CA ALA A 370 35.60 12.78 16.28
C ALA A 370 37.03 12.42 16.74
N PRO A 371 37.24 11.29 17.44
CA PRO A 371 38.58 10.81 17.75
C PRO A 371 39.39 10.50 16.49
N ALA A 372 40.71 10.63 16.57
CA ALA A 372 41.61 10.19 15.50
C ALA A 372 41.50 8.66 15.30
N GLY A 373 41.58 8.19 14.06
CA GLY A 373 41.47 6.78 13.72
C GLY A 373 40.97 6.52 12.31
N ASN A 374 40.77 5.25 11.98
CA ASN A 374 40.24 4.82 10.68
C ASN A 374 38.72 4.68 10.75
N TYR A 375 38.02 5.42 9.91
CA TYR A 375 36.57 5.40 9.76
C TYR A 375 36.20 4.76 8.44
N SER A 376 35.03 4.15 8.38
CA SER A 376 34.47 3.60 7.15
C SER A 376 33.32 4.48 6.67
N LEU A 377 33.46 5.12 5.51
CA LEU A 377 32.36 5.81 4.86
C LEU A 377 31.65 4.83 3.92
N LEU A 378 30.40 4.50 4.26
CA LEU A 378 29.50 3.78 3.38
C LEU A 378 28.78 4.79 2.49
N VAL A 379 28.86 4.62 1.18
CA VAL A 379 28.03 5.29 0.18
C VAL A 379 27.15 4.23 -0.47
N ALA A 380 25.84 4.35 -0.36
CA ALA A 380 24.92 3.26 -0.66
C ALA A 380 23.55 3.72 -1.17
N ASP A 381 22.85 2.82 -1.86
CA ASP A 381 21.42 2.93 -2.07
C ASP A 381 20.61 2.75 -0.76
N ALA A 382 19.30 2.97 -0.86
CA ALA A 382 18.36 2.84 0.24
C ALA A 382 18.35 1.43 0.88
N GLY A 383 18.38 0.38 0.07
CA GLY A 383 18.26 -1.00 0.53
C GLY A 383 19.52 -1.46 1.25
N ALA A 384 20.70 -1.14 0.73
CA ALA A 384 21.99 -1.47 1.33
C ALA A 384 22.20 -0.76 2.68
N LEU A 385 21.81 0.52 2.80
CA LEU A 385 21.87 1.22 4.09
C LEU A 385 20.83 0.67 5.09
N THR A 386 19.59 0.43 4.64
CA THR A 386 18.54 -0.13 5.50
C THR A 386 18.92 -1.52 6.00
N ALA A 387 19.49 -2.37 5.14
CA ALA A 387 19.99 -3.69 5.51
C ALA A 387 21.15 -3.64 6.50
N LEU A 388 22.05 -2.64 6.40
CA LEU A 388 23.09 -2.42 7.41
C LEU A 388 22.47 -2.12 8.77
N GLU A 389 21.55 -1.16 8.84
CA GLU A 389 20.91 -0.76 10.09
C GLU A 389 20.08 -1.86 10.73
N GLN A 390 19.33 -2.62 9.92
CA GLN A 390 18.57 -3.78 10.41
C GLN A 390 19.50 -4.83 11.03
N ARG A 391 20.70 -5.02 10.47
CA ARG A 391 21.71 -5.95 11.03
C ARG A 391 22.34 -5.42 12.33
N GLU A 392 22.49 -4.11 12.45
CA GLU A 392 22.98 -3.45 13.66
C GLU A 392 21.93 -3.51 14.78
N MET A 393 20.69 -3.08 14.51
CA MET A 393 19.62 -3.02 15.51
C MET A 393 19.10 -4.41 15.91
N ARG A 394 18.96 -5.34 14.96
CA ARG A 394 18.34 -6.68 15.14
C ARG A 394 17.01 -6.66 15.92
N GLN A 395 16.24 -5.60 15.76
CA GLN A 395 14.98 -5.42 16.47
C GLN A 395 13.78 -5.39 15.52
N PRO A 396 12.69 -6.08 15.89
CA PRO A 396 11.43 -5.92 15.20
C PRO A 396 10.88 -4.50 15.42
N PHE A 397 10.35 -3.91 14.37
CA PHE A 397 9.50 -2.74 14.44
C PHE A 397 8.16 -3.12 15.05
N ILE A 398 7.90 -2.60 16.25
CA ILE A 398 6.59 -2.66 16.89
C ILE A 398 6.21 -1.21 17.21
N PRO A 399 5.30 -0.59 16.45
CA PRO A 399 4.82 0.75 16.77
C PRO A 399 4.11 0.72 18.13
N LYS A 400 4.30 1.75 18.95
CA LYS A 400 3.62 1.92 20.24
C LYS A 400 2.32 2.72 20.12
N ASP A 401 2.24 3.54 19.08
CA ASP A 401 1.11 4.38 18.74
C ASP A 401 1.04 4.62 17.23
N LEU A 402 -0.08 5.21 16.79
CA LEU A 402 -0.30 5.52 15.39
C LEU A 402 0.69 6.54 14.84
N ASP A 403 1.14 7.50 15.65
CA ASP A 403 2.04 8.53 15.17
C ASP A 403 3.45 7.97 14.92
N GLN A 404 3.89 6.97 15.69
CA GLN A 404 5.11 6.22 15.45
C GLN A 404 5.01 5.39 14.17
N LEU A 405 3.84 4.78 13.91
CA LEU A 405 3.60 4.08 12.64
C LEU A 405 3.67 5.05 11.45
N ILE A 406 2.99 6.20 11.52
CA ILE A 406 3.00 7.21 10.46
C ILE A 406 4.42 7.77 10.25
N ARG A 407 5.15 8.08 11.34
CA ARG A 407 6.56 8.51 11.25
C ARG A 407 7.44 7.47 10.58
N ALA A 408 7.25 6.20 10.91
CA ALA A 408 8.03 5.12 10.30
C ALA A 408 7.73 4.95 8.80
N ILE A 409 6.47 5.10 8.39
CA ILE A 409 6.07 5.08 6.97
C ILE A 409 6.65 6.31 6.24
N ASN A 410 6.56 7.50 6.82
CA ASN A 410 7.09 8.72 6.22
C ASN A 410 8.64 8.74 6.17
N GLY A 411 9.29 7.96 7.03
CA GLY A 411 10.74 7.78 7.06
C GLY A 411 11.27 6.70 6.12
N LEU A 412 10.43 6.08 5.30
CA LEU A 412 10.87 5.12 4.29
C LEU A 412 11.84 5.80 3.31
N ARG A 413 13.06 5.25 3.20
CA ARG A 413 14.10 5.75 2.30
C ARG A 413 13.66 5.66 0.85
N LYS A 414 13.95 6.68 0.04
CA LYS A 414 13.61 6.76 -1.39
C LYS A 414 14.70 6.12 -2.26
N SER A 415 14.32 5.55 -3.41
CA SER A 415 15.24 4.83 -4.31
C SER A 415 16.03 5.79 -5.19
N ASN A 416 15.54 7.01 -5.38
CA ASN A 416 16.24 8.06 -6.10
C ASN A 416 17.13 8.91 -5.18
N HIS A 417 17.67 8.32 -4.12
CA HIS A 417 18.60 9.00 -3.22
C HIS A 417 19.85 8.16 -3.05
N LEU A 418 20.98 8.85 -2.98
CA LEU A 418 22.25 8.31 -2.58
C LEU A 418 22.47 8.65 -1.12
N TYR A 419 22.69 7.62 -0.29
CA TYR A 419 22.94 7.80 1.13
C TYR A 419 24.42 7.64 1.43
N ALA A 420 24.93 8.45 2.36
CA ALA A 420 26.27 8.32 2.88
C ALA A 420 26.25 8.29 4.41
N ARG A 421 27.00 7.36 4.99
CA ARG A 421 27.13 7.19 6.44
C ARG A 421 28.58 6.98 6.81
N LEU A 422 29.10 7.81 7.71
CA LEU A 422 30.43 7.66 8.29
C LEU A 422 30.33 6.81 9.56
N LEU A 423 31.00 5.67 9.54
CA LEU A 423 31.02 4.69 10.62
C LEU A 423 32.37 4.71 11.32
N ARG A 424 32.35 4.87 12.64
CA ARG A 424 33.51 4.69 13.50
C ARG A 424 33.55 3.26 14.03
N PRO A 425 34.68 2.54 13.94
CA PRO A 425 34.86 1.30 14.70
C PRO A 425 34.74 1.59 16.20
N VAL A 426 33.85 0.88 16.89
CA VAL A 426 33.70 0.94 18.35
C VAL A 426 33.48 -0.45 18.89
N GLU A 427 33.90 -0.69 20.13
CA GLU A 427 33.43 -1.84 20.90
C GLU A 427 32.28 -1.37 21.80
N GLY A 428 31.13 -1.99 21.66
CA GLY A 428 29.94 -1.63 22.43
C GLY A 428 28.86 -2.69 22.32
N ALA A 429 27.68 -2.36 22.85
CA ALA A 429 26.50 -3.19 22.67
C ALA A 429 25.25 -2.33 22.57
N ILE A 430 24.22 -2.89 21.94
CA ILE A 430 22.85 -2.40 22.01
C ILE A 430 22.16 -3.27 23.06
N VAL A 431 21.65 -2.64 24.12
CA VAL A 431 20.94 -3.31 25.21
C VAL A 431 19.53 -2.73 25.24
N SER A 432 18.51 -3.57 25.01
CA SER A 432 17.11 -3.13 25.01
C SER A 432 16.79 -1.96 24.05
N GLY A 433 17.55 -1.83 22.95
CA GLY A 433 17.39 -0.77 21.95
C GLY A 433 18.18 0.51 22.21
N GLU A 434 18.89 0.59 23.33
CA GLU A 434 19.78 1.70 23.64
C GLU A 434 21.21 1.41 23.19
N TYR A 435 21.83 2.38 22.49
CA TYR A 435 23.20 2.28 22.00
C TYR A 435 24.17 2.62 23.14
N LEU A 436 24.97 1.65 23.55
CA LEU A 436 26.04 1.83 24.54
C LEU A 436 27.41 1.69 23.84
N PRO A 437 27.91 2.77 23.21
CA PRO A 437 29.23 2.76 22.59
C PRO A 437 30.33 2.76 23.66
N SER A 438 31.48 2.16 23.35
CA SER A 438 32.69 2.18 24.19
C SER A 438 32.55 1.42 25.52
N LEU A 439 31.87 0.27 25.51
CA LEU A 439 31.80 -0.61 26.68
C LEU A 439 33.12 -1.39 26.85
N PRO A 440 33.67 -1.51 28.08
CA PRO A 440 34.80 -2.39 28.33
C PRO A 440 34.48 -3.85 27.97
N ALA A 441 35.46 -4.57 27.44
CA ALA A 441 35.31 -5.97 27.03
C ALA A 441 34.80 -6.88 28.17
N SER A 442 35.14 -6.58 29.43
CA SER A 442 34.64 -7.29 30.61
C SER A 442 33.13 -7.12 30.82
N VAL A 443 32.57 -5.94 30.55
CA VAL A 443 31.13 -5.66 30.66
C VAL A 443 30.38 -6.34 29.51
N LEU A 444 30.95 -6.33 28.30
CA LEU A 444 30.38 -7.04 27.14
C LEU A 444 30.31 -8.55 27.36
N ALA A 445 31.32 -9.15 27.98
CA ALA A 445 31.33 -10.58 28.29
C ALA A 445 30.22 -10.97 29.30
N VAL A 446 29.97 -10.12 30.31
CA VAL A 446 28.90 -10.35 31.31
C VAL A 446 27.52 -10.14 30.69
N LEU A 447 27.33 -9.08 29.92
CA LEU A 447 26.07 -8.78 29.23
C LEU A 447 25.74 -9.85 28.17
N GLY A 448 26.75 -10.38 27.46
CA GLY A 448 26.57 -11.46 26.49
C GLY A 448 26.25 -12.83 27.12
N ALA A 449 26.59 -13.02 28.40
CA ALA A 449 26.39 -14.27 29.14
C ALA A 449 25.04 -14.35 29.89
N SER A 450 24.28 -13.25 29.97
CA SER A 450 22.98 -13.26 30.64
C SER A 450 21.92 -13.93 29.77
N GLU A 451 21.58 -15.19 30.06
CA GLU A 451 20.53 -15.95 29.36
C GLU A 451 19.10 -15.46 29.66
N GLN A 452 18.92 -14.56 30.63
CA GLN A 452 17.61 -14.05 31.03
C GLN A 452 17.24 -12.74 30.31
N GLY A 453 16.56 -12.89 29.17
CA GLY A 453 15.60 -11.91 28.62
C GLY A 453 16.13 -10.60 28.02
N THR A 454 17.38 -10.22 28.28
CA THR A 454 17.94 -8.95 27.76
C THR A 454 18.63 -9.20 26.43
N SER A 455 18.08 -8.69 25.33
CA SER A 455 18.73 -8.76 24.02
C SER A 455 19.96 -7.85 24.01
N VAL A 456 21.14 -8.47 24.02
CA VAL A 456 22.44 -7.77 23.92
C VAL A 456 23.00 -8.06 22.54
N VAL A 457 23.08 -7.01 21.71
CA VAL A 457 23.64 -7.11 20.36
C VAL A 457 24.99 -6.40 20.34
N PRO A 458 26.11 -7.06 19.98
CA PRO A 458 27.41 -6.41 19.94
C PRO A 458 27.42 -5.30 18.88
N LEU A 459 27.78 -4.09 19.29
CA LEU A 459 27.96 -2.92 18.44
C LEU A 459 29.44 -2.85 18.04
N ARG A 460 29.71 -3.00 16.74
CA ARG A 460 31.09 -2.94 16.17
C ARG A 460 31.39 -1.60 15.51
N THR A 461 30.35 -0.85 15.17
CA THR A 461 30.40 0.41 14.47
C THR A 461 29.40 1.38 15.07
N ALA A 462 29.75 2.66 15.11
CA ALA A 462 28.83 3.74 15.49
C ALA A 462 28.77 4.74 14.33
N ALA A 463 27.56 5.10 13.91
CA ALA A 463 27.35 6.19 12.97
C ALA A 463 27.72 7.53 13.64
N VAL A 464 28.58 8.30 12.99
CA VAL A 464 29.01 9.62 13.48
C VAL A 464 28.57 10.76 12.56
N TRP A 465 28.12 10.43 11.35
CA TRP A 465 27.60 11.38 10.37
C TRP A 465 26.77 10.65 9.33
N ASP A 466 25.68 11.28 8.89
CA ASP A 466 24.75 10.80 7.87
C ASP A 466 24.41 11.90 6.87
N PHE A 467 24.15 11.50 5.63
CA PHE A 467 23.76 12.40 4.56
C PHE A 467 22.91 11.68 3.51
N GLU A 468 21.99 12.43 2.92
CA GLU A 468 21.17 12.00 1.80
C GLU A 468 21.28 13.00 0.66
N LEU A 469 21.43 12.49 -0.56
CA LEU A 469 21.49 13.29 -1.78
C LEU A 469 20.39 12.82 -2.75
N PRO A 470 19.39 13.64 -3.09
CA PRO A 470 18.43 13.31 -4.13
C PRO A 470 19.12 13.25 -5.51
N THR A 471 18.72 12.30 -6.33
CA THR A 471 19.21 12.10 -7.70
C THR A 471 18.05 11.99 -8.68
N ASP A 472 18.32 12.25 -9.95
CA ASP A 472 17.35 12.02 -11.03
C ASP A 472 17.14 10.54 -11.35
N TYR A 473 18.06 9.69 -10.90
CA TYR A 473 18.09 8.25 -11.15
C TYR A 473 17.71 7.44 -9.92
N ALA A 474 17.14 6.25 -10.11
CA ALA A 474 17.02 5.22 -9.09
C ALA A 474 18.41 4.60 -8.88
N VAL A 475 18.97 4.78 -7.68
CA VAL A 475 20.34 4.40 -7.34
C VAL A 475 20.36 2.96 -6.85
N SER A 476 21.38 2.21 -7.26
CA SER A 476 21.65 0.85 -6.78
C SER A 476 23.13 0.62 -6.50
N GLY A 477 23.43 -0.29 -5.58
CA GLY A 477 24.77 -0.66 -5.17
C GLY A 477 25.31 0.16 -4.01
N SER A 478 26.51 -0.21 -3.59
CA SER A 478 27.20 0.43 -2.47
C SER A 478 28.72 0.37 -2.62
N ARG A 479 29.40 1.31 -1.96
CA ARG A 479 30.85 1.38 -1.83
C ARG A 479 31.22 1.76 -0.40
N LEU A 480 32.16 1.03 0.16
CA LEU A 480 32.77 1.33 1.45
C LEU A 480 34.18 1.86 1.21
N ILE A 481 34.49 3.04 1.73
CA ILE A 481 35.84 3.61 1.66
C ILE A 481 36.38 3.87 3.06
N GLN A 482 37.68 3.66 3.25
CA GLN A 482 38.36 3.97 4.51
C GLN A 482 38.83 5.43 4.51
N ILE A 483 38.60 6.12 5.62
CA ILE A 483 39.01 7.52 5.82
C ILE A 483 39.79 7.59 7.13
N ALA A 484 41.06 7.98 7.04
CA ALA A 484 41.87 8.28 8.21
C ALA A 484 41.49 9.68 8.72
N ILE A 485 41.13 9.77 10.00
CA ILE A 485 40.80 11.04 10.67
C ILE A 485 41.92 11.38 11.64
N GLU A 486 42.37 12.64 11.60
CA GLU A 486 43.33 13.22 12.53
C GLU A 486 42.69 14.36 13.33
N ARG A 487 43.30 14.74 14.45
CA ARG A 487 42.83 15.86 15.27
C ARG A 487 43.22 17.21 14.66
#